data_AF-A0A1I8N7C8-F1
#
_entry.id   AF-A0A1I8N7C8-F1
#
_cell.length_a   1.000
_cell.length_b   1.000
_cell.length_c   1.000
_cell.angle_alpha   90.00
_cell.angle_beta   90.00
_cell.angle_gamma   90.00
#
_symmetry.space_group_name_H-M   'P 1'
#
loop_
_entity.id
_entity.type
_entity.pdbx_description
1 polymer ?
#
loop_
_entity_poly.entity_id
_entity_poly.type
_entity_poly.pdbx_seq_one_letter_code
_entity_poly.pdbx_strand_id
1 'polypeptide(L)'
;MTKFCCVVLICCLAMVSAELPDWYPQDEPAIEAKCRDENSISSDTMTKIWSHQIDDTPEIRKFLLCLAENKNVFNSDMGFKADRLQIIMKERAKMDCKLEFIEECEMGAKDMKPDDAMIFNIMKCIVGGIKENCKKIE
;
A
#
# COMPACT_ATOMS: atom_id res chain seq x y z
N MET A 1 -51.46 -10.05 -6.88
CA MET A 1 -50.07 -10.53 -7.10
C MET A 1 -49.20 -9.35 -7.51
N THR A 2 -49.06 -8.33 -6.65
CA THR A 2 -48.49 -7.02 -7.07
C THR A 2 -47.62 -6.38 -5.99
N LYS A 3 -47.40 -7.07 -4.86
CA LYS A 3 -46.57 -6.60 -3.74
C LYS A 3 -45.17 -7.22 -3.70
N PHE A 4 -44.90 -8.24 -4.51
CA PHE A 4 -43.60 -8.93 -4.55
C PHE A 4 -42.58 -8.27 -5.51
N CYS A 5 -43.02 -7.47 -6.48
CA CYS A 5 -42.10 -6.80 -7.42
C CYS A 5 -41.31 -5.65 -6.79
N CYS A 6 -41.87 -4.95 -5.80
CA CYS A 6 -41.20 -3.77 -5.23
C CYS A 6 -40.03 -4.14 -4.28
N VAL A 7 -40.05 -5.34 -3.69
CA VAL A 7 -38.99 -5.77 -2.75
C VAL A 7 -37.73 -6.21 -3.50
N VAL A 8 -37.87 -6.79 -4.69
CA VAL A 8 -36.73 -7.24 -5.52
C VAL A 8 -35.98 -6.06 -6.13
N LEU A 9 -36.67 -4.95 -6.42
CA LEU A 9 -36.07 -3.75 -7.04
C LEU A 9 -35.19 -2.93 -6.09
N ILE A 10 -35.41 -3.02 -4.77
CA ILE A 10 -34.59 -2.31 -3.77
C ILE A 10 -33.25 -3.03 -3.55
N CYS A 11 -33.21 -4.36 -3.69
CA CYS A 11 -31.97 -5.14 -3.54
C CYS A 11 -30.99 -4.98 -4.72
N CYS A 12 -31.44 -4.47 -5.88
CA CYS A 12 -30.57 -4.26 -7.04
C CYS A 12 -29.81 -2.92 -7.02
N LEU A 13 -30.15 -1.98 -6.12
CA LEU A 13 -29.48 -0.68 -6.02
C LEU A 13 -28.30 -0.66 -5.05
N ALA A 14 -28.12 -1.70 -4.25
CA ALA A 14 -26.84 -1.97 -3.59
C ALA A 14 -25.87 -2.60 -4.61
N MET A 15 -25.65 -1.93 -5.75
CA MET A 15 -24.42 -2.12 -6.50
C MET A 15 -23.32 -1.57 -5.59
N VAL A 16 -22.74 -2.48 -4.81
CA VAL A 16 -21.62 -2.23 -3.91
C VAL A 16 -20.45 -1.75 -4.76
N SER A 17 -20.41 -0.45 -5.05
CA SER A 17 -19.12 0.21 -5.22
C SER A 17 -18.50 0.09 -3.83
N ALA A 18 -17.47 -0.73 -3.69
CA ALA A 18 -16.73 -0.81 -2.44
C ALA A 18 -16.10 0.57 -2.24
N GLU A 19 -16.76 1.42 -1.47
CA GLU A 19 -16.19 2.70 -1.08
C GLU A 19 -14.87 2.41 -0.37
N LEU A 20 -13.82 3.10 -0.82
CA LEU A 20 -12.52 2.98 -0.19
C LEU A 20 -12.65 3.41 1.27
N PRO A 21 -11.93 2.76 2.22
CA PRO A 21 -11.99 3.15 3.62
C PRO A 21 -11.65 4.63 3.82
N ASP A 22 -12.22 5.28 4.84
CA ASP A 22 -12.02 6.71 5.12
C ASP A 22 -10.54 7.13 5.26
N TRP A 23 -9.66 6.20 5.67
CA TRP A 23 -8.23 6.47 5.80
C TRP A 23 -7.47 6.44 4.46
N TYR A 24 -8.07 5.87 3.41
CA TYR A 24 -7.42 5.64 2.13
C TYR A 24 -7.10 6.97 1.44
N PRO A 25 -5.88 7.15 0.91
CA PRO A 25 -5.47 8.40 0.28
C PRO A 25 -6.34 8.75 -0.94
N GLN A 26 -6.92 9.96 -0.94
CA GLN A 26 -7.78 10.44 -2.04
C GLN A 26 -7.01 10.67 -3.35
N ASP A 27 -5.75 11.08 -3.28
CA ASP A 27 -4.89 11.37 -4.44
C ASP A 27 -3.50 10.72 -4.28
N GLU A 28 -3.46 9.40 -4.48
CA GLU A 28 -2.23 8.61 -4.50
C GLU A 28 -1.15 9.17 -5.47
N PRO A 29 -1.46 9.54 -6.72
CA PRO A 29 -0.49 10.16 -7.63
C PRO A 29 0.13 11.45 -7.09
N ALA A 30 -0.66 12.34 -6.49
CA ALA A 30 -0.13 13.58 -5.92
C ALA A 30 0.80 13.32 -4.73
N ILE A 31 0.46 12.35 -3.87
CA ILE A 31 1.32 11.93 -2.75
C ILE A 31 2.66 11.39 -3.28
N GLU A 32 2.62 10.53 -4.30
CA GLU A 32 3.85 9.98 -4.88
C GLU A 32 4.73 11.06 -5.51
N ALA A 33 4.12 11.98 -6.26
CA ALA A 33 4.83 13.12 -6.85
C ALA A 33 5.47 14.00 -5.77
N LYS A 34 4.74 14.34 -4.70
CA LYS A 34 5.25 15.10 -3.56
C LYS A 34 6.46 14.41 -2.91
N CYS A 35 6.30 13.14 -2.53
CA CYS A 35 7.37 12.39 -1.86
C CYS A 35 8.60 12.22 -2.75
N ARG A 36 8.40 12.02 -4.06
CA ARG A 36 9.48 11.93 -5.04
C ARG A 36 10.28 13.24 -5.10
N ASP A 37 9.58 14.37 -5.18
CA ASP A 37 10.18 15.69 -5.32
C ASP A 37 10.91 16.10 -4.03
N GLU A 38 10.33 15.85 -2.85
CA GLU A 38 10.95 16.12 -1.54
C GLU A 38 12.23 15.32 -1.29
N ASN A 39 12.33 14.12 -1.88
CA ASN A 39 13.45 13.20 -1.68
C ASN A 39 14.39 13.12 -2.89
N SER A 40 14.25 14.02 -3.87
CA SER A 40 15.10 14.09 -5.06
C SER A 40 15.21 12.76 -5.82
N ILE A 41 14.11 11.99 -5.87
CA ILE A 41 14.09 10.69 -6.54
C ILE A 41 14.01 10.89 -8.05
N SER A 42 15.02 10.42 -8.76
CA SER A 42 15.08 10.51 -10.23
C SER A 42 14.02 9.62 -10.90
N SER A 43 13.67 9.93 -12.15
CA SER A 43 12.78 9.09 -12.96
C SER A 43 13.33 7.67 -13.18
N ASP A 44 14.65 7.54 -13.32
CA ASP A 44 15.31 6.24 -13.45
C ASP A 44 15.18 5.43 -12.16
N THR A 45 15.37 6.08 -11.01
CA THR A 45 15.16 5.46 -9.69
C THR A 45 13.70 5.04 -9.51
N MET A 46 12.72 5.87 -9.90
CA MET A 46 11.30 5.49 -9.87
C MET A 46 11.02 4.26 -10.72
N THR A 47 11.60 4.19 -11.92
CA THR A 47 11.43 3.05 -12.82
C THR A 47 11.95 1.75 -12.19
N LYS A 48 13.10 1.81 -11.50
CA LYS A 48 13.64 0.68 -10.74
C LYS A 48 12.72 0.27 -9.59
N ILE A 49 12.23 1.24 -8.81
CA ILE A 49 11.29 0.98 -7.69
C ILE A 49 10.02 0.27 -8.20
N TRP A 50 9.40 0.76 -9.27
CA TRP A 50 8.24 0.12 -9.91
C TRP A 50 8.53 -1.25 -10.49
N SER A 51 9.80 -1.52 -10.82
CA SER A 51 10.28 -2.84 -11.27
C SER A 51 10.70 -3.73 -10.10
N HIS A 52 10.35 -3.36 -8.87
CA HIS A 52 10.72 -4.06 -7.63
C HIS A 52 12.23 -4.15 -7.40
N GLN A 53 13.00 -3.20 -7.92
CA GLN A 53 14.43 -3.04 -7.69
C GLN A 53 14.62 -1.86 -6.74
N ILE A 54 14.68 -2.15 -5.44
CA ILE A 54 14.88 -1.15 -4.39
C ILE A 54 16.29 -1.26 -3.81
N ASP A 55 17.10 -0.26 -4.14
CA ASP A 55 18.45 -0.12 -3.58
C ASP A 55 18.36 0.48 -2.18
N ASP A 56 19.29 0.08 -1.31
CA ASP A 56 19.34 0.58 0.06
C ASP A 56 20.10 1.92 0.11
N THR A 57 19.42 3.02 -0.21
CA THR A 57 19.99 4.37 -0.12
C THR A 57 19.16 5.29 0.79
N PRO A 58 19.78 6.32 1.42
CA PRO A 58 19.06 7.26 2.28
C PRO A 58 17.86 7.92 1.60
N GLU A 59 17.97 8.24 0.31
CA GLU A 59 16.88 8.87 -0.47
C GLU A 59 15.71 7.91 -0.64
N ILE A 60 15.98 6.64 -0.97
CA ILE A 60 14.93 5.62 -1.13
C ILE A 60 14.25 5.33 0.21
N ARG A 61 15.02 5.20 1.31
CA ARG A 61 14.45 5.00 2.64
C ARG A 61 13.50 6.13 3.03
N LYS A 62 13.93 7.39 2.86
CA LYS A 62 13.11 8.56 3.17
C LYS A 62 11.90 8.68 2.24
N PHE A 63 12.06 8.36 0.96
CA PHE A 63 10.94 8.30 0.01
C PHE A 63 9.88 7.28 0.45
N LEU A 64 10.29 6.05 0.79
CA LEU A 64 9.36 5.01 1.25
C LEU A 64 8.69 5.39 2.58
N LEU A 65 9.43 6.00 3.52
CA LEU A 65 8.84 6.52 4.76
C LEU A 65 7.80 7.61 4.47
N CYS A 66 8.13 8.58 3.60
CA CYS A 66 7.19 9.63 3.18
C CYS A 66 5.91 9.03 2.59
N LEU A 67 6.02 8.02 1.73
CA LEU A 67 4.85 7.33 1.20
C LEU A 67 4.05 6.65 2.31
N ALA A 68 4.71 5.94 3.22
CA ALA A 68 4.03 5.23 4.30
C ALA A 68 3.26 6.19 5.22
N GLU A 69 3.82 7.36 5.52
CA GLU A 69 3.17 8.40 6.32
C GLU A 69 1.99 9.05 5.59
N ASN A 70 2.22 9.54 4.37
CA ASN A 70 1.19 10.28 3.63
C ASN A 70 0.05 9.37 3.12
N LYS A 71 0.29 8.05 3.01
CA LYS A 71 -0.75 7.05 2.70
C LYS A 71 -1.40 6.43 3.94
N ASN A 72 -1.10 6.96 5.13
CA ASN A 72 -1.60 6.47 6.41
C ASN A 72 -1.32 4.98 6.67
N VAL A 73 -0.22 4.44 6.14
CA VAL A 73 0.27 3.07 6.41
C VAL A 73 1.16 3.05 7.66
N PHE A 74 1.80 4.16 7.98
CA PHE A 74 2.68 4.29 9.14
C PHE A 74 2.54 5.67 9.79
N ASN A 75 2.60 5.71 11.12
CA ASN A 75 3.08 6.87 11.88
C ASN A 75 3.60 6.40 13.25
N SER A 76 4.24 7.29 14.01
CA SER A 76 4.85 6.97 15.31
C SER A 76 3.87 6.43 16.35
N ASP A 77 2.60 6.81 16.26
CA ASP A 77 1.59 6.51 17.27
C ASP A 77 0.87 5.19 16.98
N MET A 78 0.62 4.91 15.70
CA MET A 78 -0.12 3.73 15.24
C MET A 78 0.78 2.56 14.85
N GLY A 79 2.08 2.81 14.60
CA GLY A 79 2.99 1.84 13.99
C GLY A 79 2.68 1.60 12.51
N PHE A 80 3.26 0.54 11.96
CA PHE A 80 2.94 0.11 10.59
C PHE A 80 1.56 -0.58 10.56
N LYS A 81 0.88 -0.54 9.41
CA LYS A 81 -0.41 -1.19 9.18
C LYS A 81 -0.38 -2.03 7.92
N ALA A 82 -0.11 -3.33 8.11
CA ALA A 82 -0.07 -4.32 7.04
C ALA A 82 -1.37 -4.39 6.22
N ASP A 83 -2.52 -4.32 6.88
CA ASP A 83 -3.85 -4.31 6.25
C ASP A 83 -4.04 -3.11 5.32
N ARG A 84 -3.59 -1.93 5.73
CA ARG A 84 -3.66 -0.71 4.90
C ARG A 84 -2.76 -0.82 3.68
N LEU A 85 -1.53 -1.32 3.86
CA LEU A 85 -0.64 -1.55 2.72
C LEU A 85 -1.23 -2.58 1.75
N GLN A 86 -1.81 -3.67 2.24
CA GLN A 86 -2.46 -4.68 1.41
C GLN A 86 -3.53 -4.07 0.51
N ILE A 87 -4.39 -3.21 1.08
CA ILE A 87 -5.46 -2.52 0.34
C ILE A 87 -4.84 -1.57 -0.70
N ILE A 88 -3.80 -0.80 -0.36
CA ILE A 88 -3.12 0.06 -1.33
C ILE A 88 -2.50 -0.75 -2.48
N MET A 89 -1.81 -1.87 -2.18
CA MET A 89 -1.23 -2.74 -3.20
C MET A 89 -2.30 -3.33 -4.13
N LYS A 90 -3.44 -3.74 -3.57
CA LYS A 90 -4.57 -4.25 -4.33
C LYS A 90 -5.16 -3.19 -5.26
N GLU A 91 -5.43 -2.00 -4.74
CA GLU A 91 -6.13 -0.96 -5.49
C GLU A 91 -5.23 -0.25 -6.50
N ARG A 92 -3.99 0.09 -6.10
CA ARG A 92 -3.05 0.88 -6.91
C ARG A 92 -2.17 0.01 -7.81
N ALA A 93 -1.57 -1.03 -7.25
CA ALA A 93 -0.62 -1.87 -7.98
C ALA A 93 -1.29 -3.09 -8.65
N LYS A 94 -2.60 -3.28 -8.42
CA LYS A 94 -3.34 -4.46 -8.88
C LYS A 94 -2.66 -5.75 -8.44
N MET A 95 -2.20 -5.77 -7.19
CA MET A 95 -1.57 -6.92 -6.56
C MET A 95 -2.33 -7.33 -5.30
N ASP A 96 -2.93 -8.51 -5.33
CA ASP A 96 -3.59 -9.13 -4.18
C ASP A 96 -2.58 -10.00 -3.42
N CYS A 97 -2.03 -9.46 -2.34
CA CYS A 97 -1.04 -10.13 -1.49
C CYS A 97 -1.72 -10.74 -0.26
N LYS A 98 -1.21 -11.88 0.23
CA LYS A 98 -1.65 -12.44 1.52
C LYS A 98 -1.34 -11.45 2.66
N LEU A 99 -2.29 -11.19 3.54
CA LEU A 99 -2.09 -10.27 4.67
C LEU A 99 -1.02 -10.81 5.62
N GLU A 100 -1.06 -12.11 5.91
CA GLU A 100 -0.15 -12.78 6.83
C GLU A 100 1.32 -12.63 6.38
N PHE A 101 1.55 -12.60 5.06
CA PHE A 101 2.89 -12.36 4.50
C PHE A 101 3.39 -10.93 4.80
N ILE A 102 2.52 -9.93 4.66
CA ILE A 102 2.87 -8.53 4.96
C ILE A 102 3.10 -8.36 6.47
N GLU A 103 2.28 -8.99 7.30
CA GLU A 103 2.44 -9.01 8.76
C GLU A 103 3.74 -9.70 9.19
N GLU A 104 4.14 -10.79 8.53
CA GLU A 104 5.44 -11.45 8.77
C GLU A 104 6.61 -10.50 8.45
N CYS A 105 6.53 -9.76 7.35
CA CYS A 105 7.53 -8.76 7.01
C CYS A 105 7.58 -7.61 8.03
N GLU A 106 6.43 -7.15 8.52
CA GLU A 106 6.33 -6.16 9.61
C GLU A 106 6.98 -6.70 10.90
N MET A 107 6.61 -7.90 11.33
CA MET A 107 7.14 -8.51 12.54
C MET A 107 8.66 -8.68 12.49
N GLY A 108 9.22 -9.00 11.32
CA GLY A 108 10.66 -9.11 11.11
C GLY A 108 11.42 -7.78 11.26
N ALA A 109 10.73 -6.64 11.14
CA ALA A 109 11.33 -5.31 11.22
C ALA A 109 10.91 -4.50 12.46
N LYS A 110 9.98 -4.99 13.29
CA LYS A 110 9.31 -4.23 14.37
C LYS A 110 10.22 -3.46 15.34
N ASP A 111 11.42 -3.97 15.60
CA ASP A 111 12.37 -3.40 16.56
C ASP A 111 13.45 -2.53 15.88
N MET A 112 13.38 -2.36 14.55
CA MET A 112 14.35 -1.59 13.79
C MET A 112 14.15 -0.09 13.96
N LYS A 113 15.25 0.63 14.10
CA LYS A 113 15.32 2.10 14.08
C LYS A 113 16.49 2.54 13.20
N PRO A 114 16.41 3.70 12.53
CA PRO A 114 15.28 4.63 12.53
C PRO A 114 14.08 4.11 11.72
N ASP A 115 12.95 4.82 11.76
CA ASP A 115 11.69 4.40 11.11
C ASP A 115 11.86 4.21 9.59
N ASP A 116 12.73 4.98 8.95
CA ASP A 116 13.05 4.84 7.53
C ASP A 116 13.72 3.49 7.21
N ALA A 117 14.59 2.99 8.09
CA ALA A 117 15.19 1.67 7.99
C ALA A 117 14.17 0.56 8.26
N MET A 118 13.26 0.75 9.22
CA MET A 118 12.15 -0.19 9.47
C MET A 118 11.28 -0.33 8.22
N ILE A 119 10.77 0.78 7.68
CA ILE A 119 9.92 0.80 6.49
C ILE A 119 10.64 0.19 5.29
N PHE A 120 11.91 0.54 5.07
CA PHE A 120 12.69 -0.06 3.98
C PHE A 120 12.81 -1.58 4.11
N ASN A 121 13.08 -2.12 5.30
CA ASN A 121 13.20 -3.57 5.50
C ASN A 121 11.87 -4.30 5.28
N ILE A 122 10.75 -3.71 5.70
CA ILE A 122 9.41 -4.24 5.40
C ILE A 122 9.21 -4.31 3.88
N MET A 123 9.43 -3.21 3.17
CA MET A 123 9.25 -3.16 1.71
C MET A 123 10.19 -4.10 0.96
N LYS A 124 11.43 -4.25 1.43
CA LYS A 124 12.41 -5.21 0.87
C LYS A 124 11.97 -6.66 1.06
N CYS A 125 11.44 -6.99 2.24
CA CYS A 125 10.86 -8.31 2.50
C CYS A 125 9.67 -8.58 1.56
N ILE A 126 8.75 -7.62 1.42
CA ILE A 126 7.59 -7.74 0.53
C ILE A 126 8.04 -7.97 -0.91
N VAL A 127 8.92 -7.11 -1.44
CA VAL A 127 9.50 -7.24 -2.79
C VAL A 127 10.13 -8.60 -3.02
N GLY A 128 10.86 -9.13 -2.03
CA GLY A 128 11.50 -10.43 -2.11
C GLY A 128 10.53 -11.62 -2.18
N GLY A 129 9.29 -11.46 -1.70
CA GLY A 129 8.28 -12.51 -1.67
C GLY A 129 7.05 -12.29 -2.56
N ILE A 130 7.06 -11.27 -3.44
CA ILE A 130 5.93 -10.95 -4.33
C ILE A 130 5.49 -12.18 -5.15
N LYS A 131 6.43 -12.95 -5.70
CA LYS A 131 6.12 -14.05 -6.62
C LYS A 131 5.34 -15.18 -5.95
N GLU A 132 5.62 -15.42 -4.68
CA GLU A 132 5.08 -16.52 -3.89
C GLU A 132 3.80 -16.12 -3.13
N ASN A 133 3.67 -14.84 -2.77
CA ASN A 133 2.65 -14.37 -1.84
C ASN A 133 1.65 -13.38 -2.42
N CYS A 134 1.87 -12.91 -3.66
CA CYS A 134 0.97 -11.99 -4.33
C CYS A 134 0.47 -12.52 -5.67
N LYS A 135 -0.73 -12.12 -6.05
CA LYS A 135 -1.33 -12.39 -7.36
C LYS A 135 -1.63 -11.07 -8.06
N LYS A 136 -1.24 -10.97 -9.33
CA LYS A 136 -1.70 -9.86 -10.16
C LYS A 136 -3.19 -10.02 -10.43
N ILE A 137 -3.94 -8.95 -10.26
CA ILE A 137 -5.38 -8.86 -10.56
C ILE A 137 -5.62 -7.86 -11.69
N GLU A 138 -6.77 -7.94 -12.35
CA GLU A 138 -7.18 -7.08 -13.46
C GLU A 138 -7.99 -5.87 -12.99
#